data_AF-A0A9E5FYH9-F1
#
_entry.id   AF-A0A9E5FYH9-F1
#
_cell.length_a   1.000
_cell.length_b   1.000
_cell.length_c   1.000
_cell.angle_alpha   90.00
_cell.angle_beta   90.00
_cell.angle_gamma   90.00
#
_symmetry.space_group_name_H-M   'P 1'
#
loop_
_entity.id
_entity.type
_entity.pdbx_description
1 polymer ?
#
loop_
_entity_poly.entity_id
_entity_poly.type
_entity_poly.pdbx_seq_one_letter_code
_entity_poly.pdbx_strand_id
1 'polypeptide(L)'
;SGSMRNGGQYVQAKRMAMALDGLIRSDYPGDYLQFVEMYTVAKLRSSGEIPSIMPKPVTIRESVVRLRADMSDPDITEMDLPLHFTNIQRALQLSRQWLGGRPTPNRQVMLITDGLPTAHFECSDLYMMYPPDPRTERETIREAMRCKEAGITINVFLLPSWSQTEDDVQFAHRMAESTGGRVFFVAGRELDRFVVWDYVKRRRSILG
;
A
#
# COMPACT_ATOMS: atom_id res chain seq x y z
N SER A 1 8.08 -0.97 -1.81
CA SER A 1 9.18 -1.37 -0.91
C SER A 1 10.17 -2.29 -1.62
N GLY A 2 11.27 -2.68 -0.96
CA GLY A 2 12.25 -3.63 -1.52
C GLY A 2 11.76 -5.08 -1.55
N SER A 3 10.88 -5.46 -0.61
CA SER A 3 10.30 -6.81 -0.49
C SER A 3 9.58 -7.26 -1.76
N MET A 4 8.94 -6.33 -2.48
CA MET A 4 8.24 -6.56 -3.76
C MET A 4 9.13 -7.12 -4.88
N ARG A 5 10.47 -7.09 -4.72
CA ARG A 5 11.41 -7.75 -5.64
C ARG A 5 11.36 -9.27 -5.50
N ASN A 6 11.04 -9.77 -4.32
CA ASN A 6 10.97 -11.20 -4.02
C ASN A 6 9.84 -11.84 -4.83
N GLY A 7 10.14 -12.95 -5.51
CA GLY A 7 9.15 -13.65 -6.34
C GLY A 7 8.60 -12.84 -7.52
N GLY A 8 9.16 -11.66 -7.84
CA GLY A 8 8.70 -10.81 -8.94
C GLY A 8 7.33 -10.14 -8.71
N GLN A 9 6.89 -10.00 -7.46
CA GLN A 9 5.58 -9.42 -7.10
C GLN A 9 5.34 -8.03 -7.70
N TYR A 10 6.39 -7.21 -7.82
CA TYR A 10 6.29 -5.90 -8.46
C TYR A 10 5.77 -5.96 -9.91
N VAL A 11 6.02 -7.05 -10.63
CA VAL A 11 5.49 -7.26 -12.00
C VAL A 11 3.98 -7.46 -11.95
N GLN A 12 3.48 -8.22 -10.98
CA GLN A 12 2.04 -8.42 -10.79
C GLN A 12 1.35 -7.12 -10.38
N ALA A 13 1.93 -6.36 -9.44
CA ALA A 13 1.41 -5.06 -9.05
C ALA A 13 1.31 -4.08 -10.24
N LYS A 14 2.35 -4.03 -11.08
CA LYS A 14 2.35 -3.20 -12.31
C LYS A 14 1.27 -3.63 -13.29
N ARG A 15 1.18 -4.93 -13.58
CA ARG A 15 0.16 -5.46 -14.49
C ARG A 15 -1.25 -5.11 -14.02
N MET A 16 -1.52 -5.26 -12.72
CA MET A 16 -2.81 -4.89 -12.15
C MET A 16 -3.06 -3.38 -12.26
N ALA A 17 -2.07 -2.55 -11.92
CA ALA A 17 -2.16 -1.09 -12.04
C ALA A 17 -2.45 -0.64 -13.49
N MET A 18 -1.77 -1.23 -14.47
CA MET A 18 -1.98 -0.93 -15.89
C MET A 18 -3.33 -1.43 -16.41
N ALA A 19 -3.78 -2.61 -15.97
CA ALA A 19 -5.11 -3.12 -16.32
C ALA A 19 -6.22 -2.22 -15.76
N LEU A 20 -6.07 -1.75 -14.52
CA LEU A 20 -6.99 -0.79 -13.89
C LEU A 20 -6.98 0.56 -14.61
N ASP A 21 -5.82 1.08 -15.01
CA ASP A 21 -5.72 2.31 -15.82
C ASP A 21 -6.48 2.18 -17.13
N GLY A 22 -6.29 1.06 -17.84
CA GLY A 22 -6.98 0.76 -19.09
C GLY A 22 -8.50 0.70 -18.90
N LEU A 23 -8.96 -0.08 -17.91
CA LEU A 23 -10.39 -0.27 -17.62
C LEU A 23 -11.08 1.04 -17.22
N ILE A 24 -10.48 1.81 -16.31
CA ILE A 24 -11.09 3.07 -15.83
C ILE A 24 -11.16 4.07 -16.97
N ARG A 25 -10.10 4.19 -17.78
CA ARG A 25 -10.10 5.12 -18.93
C ARG A 25 -11.06 4.71 -20.05
N SER A 26 -11.30 3.41 -20.26
CA SER A 26 -12.21 2.93 -21.30
C SER A 26 -13.67 3.02 -20.86
N ASP A 27 -13.99 2.50 -19.67
CA ASP A 27 -15.36 2.23 -19.26
C ASP A 27 -15.93 3.34 -18.35
N TYR A 28 -15.04 4.11 -17.72
CA TYR A 28 -15.39 5.16 -16.75
C TYR A 28 -14.65 6.48 -17.04
N PRO A 29 -14.79 7.09 -18.23
CA PRO A 29 -13.99 8.24 -18.64
C PRO A 29 -14.19 9.51 -17.79
N GLY A 30 -15.23 9.55 -16.95
CA GLY A 30 -15.48 10.64 -15.99
C GLY A 30 -14.83 10.44 -14.61
N ASP A 31 -14.24 9.27 -14.36
CA ASP A 31 -13.61 8.95 -13.08
C ASP A 31 -12.19 9.49 -12.99
N TYR A 32 -11.77 9.80 -11.76
CA TYR A 32 -10.42 10.26 -11.47
C TYR A 32 -9.55 9.09 -11.01
N LEU A 33 -8.40 8.90 -11.64
CA LEU A 33 -7.42 7.89 -11.25
C LEU A 33 -6.05 8.51 -10.97
N GLN A 34 -5.41 8.05 -9.90
CA GLN A 34 -4.06 8.45 -9.50
C GLN A 34 -3.31 7.27 -8.91
N PHE A 35 -2.04 7.16 -9.26
CA PHE A 35 -1.15 6.16 -8.68
C PHE A 35 -0.30 6.77 -7.57
N VAL A 36 -0.06 5.97 -6.53
CA VAL A 36 0.84 6.30 -5.42
C VAL A 36 1.88 5.18 -5.31
N GLU A 37 3.14 5.51 -5.58
CA GLU A 37 4.26 4.62 -5.28
C GLU A 37 4.57 4.72 -3.79
N MET A 38 4.57 3.57 -3.09
CA MET A 38 4.92 3.52 -1.67
C MET A 38 6.18 2.70 -1.40
N TYR A 39 7.03 3.27 -0.55
CA TYR A 39 8.26 2.69 -0.03
C TYR A 39 8.54 3.37 1.32
N THR A 40 9.79 3.65 1.70
CA THR A 40 10.13 4.40 2.92
C THR A 40 9.37 5.74 3.03
N VAL A 41 9.16 6.39 1.89
CA VAL A 41 8.22 7.52 1.72
C VAL A 41 7.13 7.12 0.71
N ALA A 42 6.35 8.08 0.21
CA ALA A 42 5.41 7.82 -0.89
C ALA A 42 5.41 8.97 -1.89
N LYS A 43 5.11 8.66 -3.16
CA LYS A 43 5.10 9.63 -4.27
C LYS A 43 3.89 9.42 -5.17
N LEU A 44 3.27 10.52 -5.61
CA LEU A 44 2.30 10.49 -6.69
C LEU A 44 3.00 10.14 -8.01
N ARG A 45 2.37 9.29 -8.82
CA ARG A 45 2.87 8.84 -10.12
C ARG A 45 1.81 8.96 -11.19
N SER A 46 2.23 9.34 -12.39
CA SER A 46 1.42 9.27 -13.60
C SER A 46 1.36 7.82 -14.12
N SER A 47 0.35 7.51 -14.93
CA SER A 47 0.22 6.17 -15.52
C SER A 47 1.41 5.81 -16.42
N GLY A 48 1.98 6.79 -17.13
CA GLY A 48 3.16 6.61 -17.97
C GLY A 48 4.44 6.21 -17.21
N GLU A 49 4.51 6.49 -15.90
CA GLU A 49 5.64 6.09 -15.05
C GLU A 49 5.55 4.63 -14.56
N ILE A 50 4.36 4.03 -14.55
CA ILE A 50 4.14 2.70 -13.94
C ILE A 50 5.07 1.61 -14.53
N PRO A 51 5.28 1.52 -15.86
CA PRO A 51 6.19 0.53 -16.42
C PRO A 51 7.64 0.66 -15.92
N SER A 52 8.10 1.90 -15.64
CA SER A 52 9.50 2.18 -15.27
C SER A 52 9.79 2.12 -13.77
N ILE A 53 8.78 2.15 -12.90
CA ILE A 53 8.96 2.08 -11.44
C ILE A 53 9.65 0.77 -11.03
N MET A 54 10.73 0.82 -10.26
CA MET A 54 11.43 -0.38 -9.79
C MET A 54 11.40 -0.49 -8.26
N PRO A 55 11.35 -1.72 -7.70
CA PRO A 55 11.54 -1.91 -6.26
C PRO A 55 12.86 -1.29 -5.81
N LYS A 56 12.80 -0.53 -4.72
CA LYS A 56 13.97 0.15 -4.14
C LYS A 56 14.99 -0.89 -3.67
N PRO A 57 16.29 -0.68 -3.92
CA PRO A 57 17.32 -1.64 -3.53
C PRO A 57 17.37 -1.76 -2.00
N VAL A 58 17.56 -3.00 -1.52
CA VAL A 58 17.75 -3.28 -0.10
C VAL A 58 19.19 -2.89 0.27
N THR A 59 19.32 -1.88 1.13
CA THR A 59 20.60 -1.30 1.56
C THR A 59 21.01 -1.71 2.97
N ILE A 60 20.07 -2.24 3.76
CA ILE A 60 20.25 -2.68 5.15
C ILE A 60 19.85 -4.16 5.19
N ARG A 61 20.67 -5.01 5.83
CA ARG A 61 20.50 -6.48 5.80
C ARG A 61 20.40 -7.10 7.19
N GLU A 62 20.46 -6.28 8.22
CA GLU A 62 20.30 -6.62 9.61
C GLU A 62 18.90 -7.19 9.86
N SER A 63 18.82 -8.22 10.70
CA SER A 63 17.55 -8.87 11.04
C SER A 63 16.65 -7.99 11.91
N VAL A 64 17.24 -7.04 12.64
CA VAL A 64 16.54 -6.06 13.45
C VAL A 64 17.08 -4.67 13.12
N VAL A 65 16.16 -3.78 12.72
CA VAL A 65 16.42 -2.40 12.33
C VAL A 65 15.43 -1.52 13.07
N ARG A 66 15.92 -0.45 13.69
CA ARG A 66 15.14 0.60 14.35
C ARG A 66 15.81 1.94 14.05
N LEU A 67 15.35 2.62 13.02
CA LEU A 67 15.88 3.91 12.59
C LEU A 67 14.85 5.02 12.77
N ARG A 68 15.33 6.23 13.00
CA ARG A 68 14.56 7.47 13.02
C ARG A 68 15.30 8.52 12.20
N ALA A 69 14.57 9.24 11.35
CA ALA A 69 15.05 10.42 10.65
C ALA A 69 14.09 11.58 10.94
N ASP A 70 14.60 12.73 11.39
CA ASP A 70 13.78 13.92 11.56
C ASP A 70 13.67 14.65 10.22
N MET A 71 12.53 14.52 9.55
CA MET A 71 12.34 15.12 8.23
C MET A 71 12.03 16.62 8.28
N SER A 72 12.07 17.24 9.46
CA SER A 72 12.06 18.72 9.59
C SER A 72 13.46 19.33 9.47
N ASP A 73 14.50 18.51 9.63
CA ASP A 73 15.88 18.91 9.41
C ASP A 73 16.14 19.12 7.91
N PRO A 74 16.49 20.34 7.45
CA PRO A 74 16.74 20.61 6.04
C PRO A 74 17.95 19.87 5.47
N ASP A 75 18.86 19.36 6.33
CA ASP A 75 20.03 18.58 5.92
C ASP A 75 19.70 17.10 5.67
N ILE A 76 18.50 16.64 6.04
CA ILE A 76 18.05 15.26 5.82
C ILE A 76 17.12 15.21 4.60
N THR A 77 17.61 14.61 3.52
CA THR A 77 16.84 14.42 2.29
C THR A 77 16.45 12.97 2.10
N GLU A 78 15.59 12.71 1.11
CA GLU A 78 15.25 11.33 0.71
C GLU A 78 16.48 10.51 0.29
N MET A 79 17.53 11.15 -0.23
CA MET A 79 18.74 10.44 -0.68
C MET A 79 19.53 9.85 0.48
N ASP A 80 19.34 10.37 1.69
CA ASP A 80 20.03 9.94 2.91
C ASP A 80 19.32 8.75 3.58
N LEU A 81 18.12 8.39 3.11
CA LEU A 81 17.28 7.37 3.70
C LEU A 81 17.48 5.99 3.05
N PRO A 82 17.43 4.89 3.82
CA PRO A 82 17.24 3.57 3.23
C PRO A 82 15.84 3.46 2.62
N LEU A 83 15.74 3.32 1.30
CA LEU A 83 14.47 3.46 0.58
C LEU A 83 13.60 2.20 0.51
N HIS A 84 14.01 1.09 1.12
CA HIS A 84 13.37 -0.22 0.92
C HIS A 84 12.24 -0.57 1.91
N PHE A 85 11.88 0.32 2.83
CA PHE A 85 10.78 0.10 3.78
C PHE A 85 9.39 0.27 3.14
N THR A 86 8.34 0.02 3.91
CA THR A 86 6.94 0.04 3.47
C THR A 86 6.12 1.03 4.33
N ASN A 87 5.85 2.23 3.79
CA ASN A 87 5.12 3.29 4.47
C ASN A 87 3.68 3.43 3.95
N ILE A 88 2.81 2.49 4.37
CA ILE A 88 1.38 2.49 3.99
C ILE A 88 0.70 3.77 4.51
N GLN A 89 1.02 4.20 5.74
CA GLN A 89 0.46 5.42 6.33
C GLN A 89 0.67 6.64 5.43
N ARG A 90 1.89 6.90 4.95
CA ARG A 90 2.17 8.06 4.08
C ARG A 90 1.45 7.94 2.74
N ALA A 91 1.34 6.74 2.18
CA ALA A 91 0.61 6.51 0.94
C ALA A 91 -0.90 6.81 1.11
N LEU A 92 -1.51 6.36 2.20
CA LEU A 92 -2.91 6.66 2.53
C LEU A 92 -3.14 8.16 2.74
N GLN A 93 -2.21 8.84 3.41
CA GLN A 93 -2.27 10.28 3.61
C GLN A 93 -2.28 11.04 2.28
N LEU A 94 -1.38 10.68 1.34
CA LEU A 94 -1.35 11.28 0.00
C LEU A 94 -2.63 10.98 -0.78
N SER A 95 -3.12 9.74 -0.73
CA SER A 95 -4.38 9.35 -1.37
C SER A 95 -5.56 10.16 -0.85
N ARG A 96 -5.64 10.35 0.48
CA ARG A 96 -6.70 11.15 1.12
C ARG A 96 -6.65 12.61 0.71
N GLN A 97 -5.46 13.21 0.69
CA GLN A 97 -5.26 14.59 0.24
C GLN A 97 -5.67 14.76 -1.23
N TRP A 98 -5.24 13.84 -2.09
CA TRP A 98 -5.55 13.91 -3.52
C TRP A 98 -7.05 13.68 -3.79
N LEU A 99 -7.68 12.69 -3.16
CA LEU A 99 -9.12 12.41 -3.29
C LEU A 99 -9.99 13.51 -2.68
N GLY A 100 -9.53 14.17 -1.61
CA GLY A 100 -10.24 15.27 -0.97
C GLY A 100 -10.52 16.45 -1.91
N GLY A 101 -9.64 16.68 -2.89
CA GLY A 101 -9.79 17.71 -3.92
C GLY A 101 -10.67 17.33 -5.10
N ARG A 102 -11.24 16.11 -5.15
CA ARG A 102 -12.03 15.63 -6.29
C ARG A 102 -13.54 15.73 -6.03
N PRO A 103 -14.32 16.27 -6.98
CA PRO A 103 -15.77 16.35 -6.88
C PRO A 103 -16.40 15.00 -7.28
N THR A 104 -16.21 13.97 -6.45
CA THR A 104 -16.80 12.65 -6.64
C THR A 104 -17.44 12.15 -5.34
N PRO A 105 -18.66 11.57 -5.40
CA PRO A 105 -19.30 10.96 -4.24
C PRO A 105 -18.68 9.60 -3.88
N ASN A 106 -17.96 8.95 -4.81
CA ASN A 106 -17.35 7.64 -4.60
C ASN A 106 -15.82 7.77 -4.57
N ARG A 107 -15.21 7.47 -3.43
CA ARG A 107 -13.76 7.57 -3.22
C ARG A 107 -13.23 6.23 -2.73
N GLN A 108 -12.28 5.68 -3.46
CA GLN A 108 -11.71 4.37 -3.15
C GLN A 108 -10.19 4.40 -3.25
N VAL A 109 -9.53 3.62 -2.40
CA VAL A 109 -8.10 3.32 -2.49
C VAL A 109 -7.94 1.82 -2.69
N MET A 110 -7.19 1.43 -3.71
CA MET A 110 -6.77 0.05 -3.95
C MET A 110 -5.32 -0.10 -3.51
N LEU A 111 -5.10 -0.60 -2.30
CA LEU A 111 -3.78 -0.80 -1.74
C LEU A 111 -3.20 -2.14 -2.19
N ILE A 112 -2.09 -2.12 -2.92
CA ILE A 112 -1.38 -3.33 -3.37
C ILE A 112 -0.13 -3.50 -2.52
N THR A 113 -0.05 -4.55 -1.71
CA THR A 113 1.08 -4.78 -0.78
C THR A 113 1.38 -6.26 -0.65
N ASP A 114 2.62 -6.58 -0.28
CA ASP A 114 3.12 -7.93 -0.01
C ASP A 114 3.25 -8.25 1.49
N GLY A 115 2.98 -7.29 2.37
CA GLY A 115 3.00 -7.49 3.82
C GLY A 115 2.73 -6.23 4.66
N LEU A 116 3.09 -6.32 5.94
CA LEU A 116 2.96 -5.29 6.98
C LEU A 116 3.75 -4.00 6.70
N PRO A 117 3.28 -2.85 7.24
CA PRO A 117 4.04 -1.61 7.19
C PRO A 117 5.28 -1.71 8.09
N THR A 118 6.38 -1.15 7.59
CA THR A 118 7.68 -1.10 8.29
C THR A 118 8.22 0.32 8.40
N ALA A 119 7.48 1.32 7.93
CA ALA A 119 7.79 2.72 8.15
C ALA A 119 6.53 3.55 8.40
N HIS A 120 6.66 4.59 9.21
CA HIS A 120 5.59 5.54 9.48
C HIS A 120 6.17 6.89 9.95
N PHE A 121 5.37 7.93 9.81
CA PHE A 121 5.62 9.26 10.34
C PHE A 121 4.89 9.49 11.66
N GLU A 122 5.57 10.17 12.57
CA GLU A 122 4.96 10.85 13.72
C GLU A 122 5.40 12.31 13.69
N CYS A 123 4.48 13.20 13.32
CA CYS A 123 4.81 14.58 12.98
C CYS A 123 5.87 14.62 11.86
N SER A 124 7.07 15.16 12.13
CA SER A 124 8.20 15.19 11.19
C SER A 124 9.11 13.96 11.29
N ASP A 125 9.03 13.19 12.36
CA ASP A 125 9.90 12.03 12.58
C ASP A 125 9.44 10.85 11.70
N LEU A 126 10.31 10.38 10.82
CA LEU A 126 10.16 9.16 10.05
C LEU A 126 10.81 8.00 10.79
N TYR A 127 10.01 7.03 11.20
CA TYR A 127 10.46 5.77 11.79
C TYR A 127 10.54 4.68 10.72
N MET A 128 11.60 3.88 10.76
CA MET A 128 11.82 2.72 9.89
C MET A 128 12.21 1.52 10.75
N MET A 129 11.33 0.52 10.83
CA MET A 129 11.41 -0.56 11.80
C MET A 129 11.20 -1.92 11.14
N TYR A 130 12.20 -2.80 11.29
CA TYR A 130 12.16 -4.18 10.84
C TYR A 130 12.64 -5.12 11.96
N PRO A 131 11.97 -6.24 12.28
CA PRO A 131 10.65 -6.64 11.78
C PRO A 131 9.57 -5.58 12.09
N PRO A 132 8.39 -5.65 11.44
CA PRO A 132 7.29 -4.74 11.68
C PRO A 132 7.01 -4.53 13.16
N ASP A 133 6.66 -3.30 13.52
CA ASP A 133 6.41 -2.92 14.91
C ASP A 133 4.93 -2.55 15.12
N PRO A 134 4.30 -2.95 16.24
CA PRO A 134 2.92 -2.58 16.55
C PRO A 134 2.68 -1.05 16.55
N ARG A 135 3.73 -0.24 16.79
CA ARG A 135 3.64 1.22 16.67
C ARG A 135 3.36 1.66 15.23
N THR A 136 4.04 1.08 14.24
CA THR A 136 3.81 1.38 12.82
C THR A 136 2.42 0.95 12.36
N GLU A 137 1.96 -0.21 12.82
CA GLU A 137 0.59 -0.68 12.52
C GLU A 137 -0.45 0.30 13.07
N ARG A 138 -0.31 0.73 14.34
CA ARG A 138 -1.25 1.67 14.97
C ARG A 138 -1.34 2.99 14.20
N GLU A 139 -0.21 3.59 13.84
CA GLU A 139 -0.21 4.84 13.07
C GLU A 139 -0.77 4.65 11.65
N THR A 140 -0.56 3.49 11.04
CA THR A 140 -1.16 3.15 9.74
C THR A 140 -2.68 3.03 9.83
N ILE A 141 -3.19 2.31 10.85
CA ILE A 141 -4.64 2.19 11.09
C ILE A 141 -5.25 3.55 11.42
N ARG A 142 -4.54 4.41 12.17
CA ARG A 142 -5.00 5.76 12.46
C ARG A 142 -5.21 6.59 11.19
N GLU A 143 -4.31 6.49 10.22
CA GLU A 143 -4.50 7.16 8.93
C GLU A 143 -5.61 6.50 8.10
N ALA A 144 -5.77 5.18 8.15
CA ALA A 144 -6.90 4.49 7.51
C ALA A 144 -8.26 4.96 8.07
N MET A 145 -8.36 5.20 9.38
CA MET A 145 -9.56 5.76 10.00
C MET A 145 -9.85 7.19 9.52
N ARG A 146 -8.81 8.03 9.33
CA ARG A 146 -8.96 9.36 8.72
C ARG A 146 -9.42 9.27 7.26
N CYS A 147 -9.00 8.25 6.52
CA CYS A 147 -9.52 7.98 5.18
C CYS A 147 -11.02 7.67 5.23
N LYS A 148 -11.46 6.82 6.16
CA LYS A 148 -12.89 6.53 6.36
C LYS A 148 -13.69 7.77 6.72
N GLU A 149 -13.20 8.59 7.65
CA GLU A 149 -13.85 9.87 8.01
C GLU A 149 -13.99 10.81 6.80
N ALA A 150 -13.06 10.75 5.85
CA ALA A 150 -13.11 11.47 4.58
C ALA A 150 -13.98 10.79 3.49
N GLY A 151 -14.71 9.72 3.83
CA GLY A 151 -15.57 8.96 2.93
C GLY A 151 -14.80 8.07 1.94
N ILE A 152 -13.58 7.64 2.29
CA ILE A 152 -12.72 6.84 1.42
C ILE A 152 -12.72 5.38 1.88
N THR A 153 -13.12 4.49 0.99
CA THR A 153 -13.08 3.02 1.20
C THR A 153 -11.72 2.46 0.79
N ILE A 154 -11.08 1.66 1.64
CA ILE A 154 -9.77 1.03 1.34
C ILE A 154 -9.96 -0.45 1.05
N ASN A 155 -9.70 -0.84 -0.20
CA ASN A 155 -9.60 -2.22 -0.63
C ASN A 155 -8.13 -2.65 -0.67
N VAL A 156 -7.81 -3.84 -0.14
CA VAL A 156 -6.43 -4.33 -0.02
C VAL A 156 -6.23 -5.53 -0.92
N PHE A 157 -5.27 -5.47 -1.81
CA PHE A 157 -4.79 -6.57 -2.64
C PHE A 157 -3.48 -7.08 -2.05
N LEU A 158 -3.56 -8.20 -1.34
CA LEU A 158 -2.42 -8.83 -0.71
C LEU A 158 -1.76 -9.80 -1.68
N LEU A 159 -0.52 -9.51 -2.05
CA LEU A 159 0.27 -10.35 -2.94
C LEU A 159 0.89 -11.53 -2.17
N PRO A 160 0.94 -12.73 -2.77
CA PRO A 160 1.50 -13.90 -2.11
C PRO A 160 3.00 -13.74 -1.93
N SER A 161 3.48 -13.78 -0.70
CA SER A 161 4.91 -13.77 -0.35
C SER A 161 5.30 -15.08 0.33
N TRP A 162 6.54 -15.53 0.10
CA TRP A 162 7.11 -16.70 0.76
C TRP A 162 7.19 -16.55 2.28
N SER A 163 7.22 -15.30 2.76
CA SER A 163 7.32 -14.94 4.17
C SER A 163 6.02 -14.37 4.73
N GLN A 164 4.88 -14.56 4.04
CA GLN A 164 3.61 -14.03 4.52
C GLN A 164 3.18 -14.73 5.80
N THR A 165 2.91 -13.96 6.84
CA THR A 165 2.49 -14.45 8.16
C THR A 165 0.99 -14.30 8.35
N GLU A 166 0.46 -14.93 9.40
CA GLU A 166 -0.92 -14.71 9.82
C GLU A 166 -1.17 -13.24 10.21
N ASP A 167 -0.16 -12.56 10.77
CA ASP A 167 -0.24 -11.16 11.16
C ASP A 167 -0.41 -10.23 9.95
N ASP A 168 0.27 -10.50 8.83
CA ASP A 168 0.08 -9.75 7.58
C ASP A 168 -1.38 -9.78 7.13
N VAL A 169 -1.99 -10.97 7.18
CA VAL A 169 -3.37 -11.21 6.79
C VAL A 169 -4.32 -10.50 7.75
N GLN A 170 -4.14 -10.69 9.06
CA GLN A 170 -4.98 -10.07 10.06
C GLN A 170 -4.92 -8.53 10.00
N PHE A 171 -3.74 -7.95 9.79
CA PHE A 171 -3.59 -6.50 9.63
C PHE A 171 -4.32 -5.98 8.39
N ALA A 172 -4.15 -6.64 7.24
CA ALA A 172 -4.84 -6.27 6.00
C ALA A 172 -6.37 -6.28 6.20
N HIS A 173 -6.89 -7.30 6.90
CA HIS A 173 -8.30 -7.39 7.25
C HIS A 173 -8.75 -6.27 8.17
N ARG A 174 -8.07 -6.06 9.30
CA ARG A 174 -8.39 -4.97 10.25
C ARG A 174 -8.47 -3.62 9.53
N MET A 175 -7.52 -3.34 8.65
CA MET A 175 -7.50 -2.09 7.88
C MET A 175 -8.67 -2.00 6.89
N ALA A 176 -8.87 -3.00 6.04
CA ALA A 176 -9.95 -3.00 5.05
C ALA A 176 -11.33 -2.87 5.71
N GLU A 177 -11.62 -3.72 6.70
CA GLU A 177 -12.89 -3.73 7.43
C GLU A 177 -13.13 -2.41 8.18
N SER A 178 -12.09 -1.85 8.78
CA SER A 178 -12.21 -0.56 9.49
C SER A 178 -12.74 0.53 8.57
N THR A 179 -12.44 0.47 7.26
CA THR A 179 -12.88 1.42 6.23
C THR A 179 -14.08 0.97 5.40
N GLY A 180 -14.66 -0.19 5.68
CA GLY A 180 -15.76 -0.77 4.91
C GLY A 180 -15.36 -1.37 3.55
N GLY A 181 -14.05 -1.57 3.33
CA GLY A 181 -13.50 -2.21 2.14
C GLY A 181 -13.30 -3.71 2.31
N ARG A 182 -12.57 -4.31 1.37
CA ARG A 182 -12.37 -5.77 1.29
C ARG A 182 -10.90 -6.14 1.09
N VAL A 183 -10.55 -7.36 1.48
CA VAL A 183 -9.24 -7.96 1.18
C VAL A 183 -9.37 -8.96 0.03
N PHE A 184 -8.48 -8.81 -0.94
CA PHE A 184 -8.34 -9.66 -2.11
C PHE A 184 -6.98 -10.35 -2.04
N PHE A 185 -6.98 -11.67 -2.19
CA PHE A 185 -5.76 -12.46 -2.30
C PHE A 185 -5.52 -12.78 -3.77
N VAL A 186 -4.32 -12.51 -4.25
CA VAL A 186 -3.91 -12.94 -5.59
C VAL A 186 -3.46 -14.39 -5.49
N ALA A 187 -4.22 -15.30 -6.09
CA ALA A 187 -3.94 -16.74 -6.04
C ALA A 187 -3.37 -17.21 -7.39
N GLY A 188 -2.08 -17.57 -7.40
CA GLY A 188 -1.42 -18.12 -8.58
C GLY A 188 -0.31 -17.22 -9.15
N ARG A 189 0.33 -17.69 -10.22
CA ARG A 189 1.33 -16.90 -10.98
C ARG A 189 0.67 -15.89 -11.94
N GLU A 190 -0.61 -16.08 -12.20
CA GLU A 190 -1.41 -15.25 -13.08
C GLU A 190 -2.37 -14.40 -12.23
N LEU A 191 -2.63 -13.17 -12.69
CA LEU A 191 -3.60 -12.25 -12.08
C LEU A 191 -5.05 -12.65 -12.44
N ASP A 192 -5.24 -13.85 -12.96
CA ASP A 192 -6.51 -14.36 -13.49
C ASP A 192 -7.50 -14.71 -12.39
N ARG A 193 -7.04 -14.90 -11.15
CA ARG A 193 -7.89 -15.30 -10.02
C ARG A 193 -7.66 -14.46 -8.77
N PHE A 194 -8.69 -13.72 -8.41
CA PHE A 194 -8.76 -13.03 -7.12
C PHE A 194 -9.66 -13.82 -6.17
N VAL A 195 -9.12 -14.15 -5.00
CA VAL A 195 -9.92 -14.75 -3.93
C VAL A 195 -10.36 -13.63 -3.01
N VAL A 196 -11.67 -13.41 -2.92
CA VAL A 196 -12.25 -12.55 -1.88
C VAL A 196 -12.38 -13.36 -0.62
N TRP A 197 -11.84 -12.85 0.47
CA TRP A 197 -11.96 -13.44 1.78
C TRP A 197 -12.79 -12.51 2.68
N ASP A 198 -14.00 -12.94 3.04
CA ASP A 198 -14.85 -12.23 4.00
C ASP A 198 -14.80 -12.96 5.35
N TYR A 199 -13.98 -12.47 6.28
CA TYR A 199 -13.79 -13.09 7.60
C TYR A 199 -15.03 -12.92 8.48
N VAL A 200 -15.84 -11.89 8.24
CA VAL A 200 -17.10 -11.61 8.96
C VAL A 200 -18.19 -12.65 8.61
N LYS A 201 -18.06 -13.38 7.48
CA LYS A 201 -19.06 -14.37 7.03
C LYS A 201 -18.55 -15.78 6.74
N ARG A 202 -17.27 -16.10 6.99
CA ARG A 202 -16.65 -17.40 6.65
C ARG A 202 -16.92 -17.87 5.21
N ARG A 203 -17.09 -16.96 4.24
CA ARG A 203 -17.25 -17.31 2.82
C ARG A 203 -16.03 -16.87 2.03
N ARG A 204 -15.32 -17.85 1.50
CA ARG A 204 -14.35 -17.67 0.41
C ARG A 204 -15.12 -17.68 -0.90
N SER A 205 -15.07 -16.60 -1.67
CA SER A 205 -15.58 -16.58 -3.04
C SER A 205 -14.44 -16.33 -4.01
N ILE A 206 -14.31 -17.19 -5.01
CA ILE A 206 -13.36 -17.02 -6.10
C ILE A 206 -14.05 -16.12 -7.13
N LEU A 207 -13.44 -14.96 -7.41
CA LEU A 207 -13.83 -14.12 -8.55
C LEU A 207 -12.98 -14.56 -9.73
N GLY A 208 -13.65 -14.95 -10.82
CA GLY A 208 -13.06 -15.34 -12.10
C GLY A 208 -13.84 -14.70 -13.23
#